data_AF-A0A920KE60-F1
#
_entry.id   AF-A0A920KE60-F1
#
_cell.length_a   1.000
_cell.length_b   1.000
_cell.length_c   1.000
_cell.angle_alpha   90.00
_cell.angle_beta   90.00
_cell.angle_gamma   90.00
#
_symmetry.space_group_name_H-M   'P 1'
#
loop_
_entity.id
_entity.type
_entity.pdbx_description
1 polymer ?
#
loop_
_entity_poly.entity_id
_entity_poly.type
_entity_poly.pdbx_seq_one_letter_code
_entity_poly.pdbx_strand_id
1 'polypeptide(L)'
;MGAFISPKVDKVGIEDRVKRITKRSIKKEAKLEGLKMALNMVDLTTLEGMDTVNKVTQMCYKAQHLHDEFPGLPTVAAVCVYPNFVKIAVNTLMDSPIKVASVATAFPSGTLFIRCEDCRH
;
A
#
# COMPACT_ATOMS: atom_id res chain seq x y z
N MET A 1 -40.86 13.25 -1.84
CA MET A 1 -39.87 13.44 -2.93
C MET A 1 -38.90 14.54 -2.49
N GLY A 2 -37.85 14.20 -1.74
CA GLY A 2 -36.90 15.19 -1.23
C GLY A 2 -35.86 15.54 -2.30
N ALA A 3 -35.82 16.79 -2.72
CA ALA A 3 -34.84 17.26 -3.70
C ALA A 3 -33.43 17.19 -3.08
N PHE A 4 -32.53 16.43 -3.71
CA PHE A 4 -31.10 16.46 -3.41
C PHE A 4 -30.55 17.84 -3.79
N ILE A 5 -30.40 18.74 -2.82
CA ILE A 5 -29.72 20.01 -3.02
C ILE A 5 -28.22 19.71 -3.01
N SER A 6 -27.63 19.63 -4.19
CA SER A 6 -26.17 19.51 -4.32
C SER A 6 -25.51 20.77 -3.75
N PRO A 7 -24.50 20.66 -2.87
CA PRO A 7 -23.82 21.81 -2.31
C PRO A 7 -23.22 22.68 -3.41
N LYS A 8 -23.35 24.00 -3.28
CA LYS A 8 -22.77 24.95 -4.23
C LYS A 8 -21.25 24.90 -4.11
N VAL A 9 -20.58 24.57 -5.21
CA VAL A 9 -19.11 24.44 -5.27
C VAL A 9 -18.51 25.70 -5.91
N ASP A 10 -17.53 26.30 -5.24
CA ASP A 10 -16.70 27.38 -5.80
C ASP A 10 -15.68 26.81 -6.79
N LYS A 11 -16.09 26.77 -8.06
CA LYS A 11 -15.25 26.26 -9.15
C LYS A 11 -13.97 27.08 -9.34
N VAL A 12 -14.04 28.40 -9.22
CA VAL A 12 -12.90 29.30 -9.43
C VAL A 12 -11.86 29.10 -8.33
N GLY A 13 -12.30 29.05 -7.08
CA GLY A 13 -11.42 28.78 -5.94
C GLY A 13 -10.74 27.39 -6.02
N ILE A 14 -11.44 26.37 -6.53
CA ILE A 14 -10.84 25.05 -6.78
C ILE A 14 -9.79 25.13 -7.88
N GLU A 15 -10.10 25.75 -9.02
CA GLU A 15 -9.16 25.88 -10.14
C GLU A 15 -7.89 26.64 -9.75
N ASP A 16 -8.01 27.70 -8.94
CA ASP A 16 -6.85 28.46 -8.44
C ASP A 16 -6.00 27.68 -7.43
N ARG A 17 -6.63 26.80 -6.63
CA ARG A 17 -5.90 25.87 -5.75
C ARG A 17 -5.18 24.81 -6.57
N VAL A 18 -5.83 24.24 -7.56
CA VAL A 18 -5.23 23.26 -8.49
C VAL A 18 -4.04 23.87 -9.22
N LYS A 19 -4.21 25.06 -9.82
CA LYS A 19 -3.13 25.78 -10.50
C LYS A 19 -1.93 26.07 -9.59
N ARG A 20 -2.16 26.44 -8.32
CA ARG A 20 -1.07 26.66 -7.36
C ARG A 20 -0.27 25.40 -7.04
N ILE A 21 -0.94 24.25 -6.99
CA ILE A 21 -0.29 22.95 -6.74
C ILE A 21 0.49 22.51 -7.97
N THR A 22 -0.07 22.66 -9.17
CA THR A 22 0.51 22.13 -10.42
C THR A 22 1.62 23.01 -11.01
N LYS A 23 1.64 24.33 -10.74
CA LYS A 23 2.64 25.26 -11.30
C LYS A 23 4.01 25.17 -10.64
N ARG A 24 4.15 24.40 -9.55
CA ARG A 24 5.43 24.21 -8.87
C ARG A 24 6.25 23.14 -9.58
N SER A 25 7.26 23.55 -10.32
CA SER A 25 8.24 22.63 -10.89
C SER A 25 9.07 22.01 -9.77
N ILE A 26 9.03 20.68 -9.66
CA ILE A 26 9.87 19.92 -8.73
C ILE A 26 11.24 19.76 -9.39
N LYS A 27 12.31 20.16 -8.68
CA LYS A 27 13.70 19.97 -9.13
C LYS A 27 13.97 18.49 -9.36
N LYS A 28 14.87 18.15 -10.29
CA LYS A 28 15.12 16.76 -10.70
C LYS A 28 15.55 15.87 -9.53
N GLU A 29 16.35 16.42 -8.62
CA GLU A 29 16.84 15.75 -7.41
C GLU A 29 15.68 15.46 -6.44
N ALA A 30 14.85 16.47 -6.18
CA ALA A 30 13.65 16.32 -5.34
C ALA A 30 12.65 15.33 -5.94
N LYS A 31 12.56 15.22 -7.26
CA LYS A 31 11.73 14.21 -7.94
C LYS A 31 12.26 12.80 -7.69
N LEU A 32 13.57 12.60 -7.74
CA LEU A 32 14.19 11.30 -7.49
C LEU A 32 14.03 10.88 -6.02
N GLU A 33 14.27 11.79 -5.07
CA GLU A 33 14.03 11.54 -3.65
C GLU A 33 12.56 11.24 -3.37
N GLY A 34 11.65 11.99 -4.00
CA GLY A 34 10.21 11.73 -3.90
C GLY A 34 9.81 10.36 -4.40
N LEU A 35 10.41 9.87 -5.50
CA LEU A 35 10.16 8.51 -6.00
C LEU A 35 10.69 7.43 -5.05
N LYS A 36 11.89 7.61 -4.50
CA LYS A 36 12.46 6.70 -3.48
C LYS A 36 11.60 6.68 -2.22
N MET A 37 11.11 7.84 -1.79
CA MET A 37 10.20 7.96 -0.66
C MET A 37 8.87 7.27 -0.96
N ALA A 38 8.30 7.49 -2.15
CA ALA A 38 7.07 6.83 -2.56
C ALA A 38 7.20 5.31 -2.50
N LEU A 39 8.32 4.75 -2.94
CA LEU A 39 8.59 3.32 -2.88
C LEU A 39 8.62 2.78 -1.45
N ASN A 40 9.26 3.51 -0.53
CA ASN A 40 9.28 3.22 0.92
C ASN A 40 7.92 3.41 1.62
N MET A 41 6.88 3.86 0.91
CA MET A 41 5.51 4.00 1.43
C MET A 41 4.55 2.97 0.83
N VAL A 42 5.04 2.07 -0.03
CA VAL A 42 4.20 1.05 -0.67
C VAL A 42 4.00 -0.14 0.27
N ASP A 43 2.76 -0.57 0.41
CA ASP A 43 2.39 -1.88 0.94
C ASP A 43 2.11 -2.83 -0.24
N LEU A 44 3.04 -3.74 -0.52
CA LEU A 44 2.88 -4.70 -1.61
C LEU A 44 1.81 -5.74 -1.22
N THR A 45 0.65 -5.63 -1.85
CA THR A 45 -0.59 -6.29 -1.39
C THR A 45 -0.99 -7.44 -2.31
N THR A 46 -1.36 -8.59 -1.72
CA THR A 46 -2.13 -9.64 -2.39
C THR A 46 -3.28 -10.08 -1.50
N LEU A 47 -4.50 -9.94 -2.01
CA LEU A 47 -5.75 -10.25 -1.31
C LEU A 47 -6.71 -11.01 -2.23
N GLU A 48 -6.16 -11.97 -2.98
CA GLU A 48 -6.95 -12.82 -3.86
C GLU A 48 -7.42 -14.06 -3.09
N GLY A 49 -8.67 -14.46 -3.30
CA GLY A 49 -9.21 -15.67 -2.67
C GLY A 49 -8.49 -16.97 -3.08
N MET A 50 -7.73 -16.94 -4.18
CA MET A 50 -6.96 -18.06 -4.72
C MET A 50 -5.45 -17.92 -4.45
N ASP A 51 -5.05 -17.03 -3.53
CA ASP A 51 -3.64 -16.93 -3.15
C ASP A 51 -3.12 -18.27 -2.63
N THR A 52 -1.87 -18.57 -2.99
CA THR A 52 -1.17 -19.79 -2.57
C THR A 52 0.07 -19.41 -1.79
N VAL A 53 0.57 -20.36 -1.00
CA VAL A 53 1.84 -20.21 -0.26
C VAL A 53 2.95 -19.75 -1.20
N ASN A 54 3.12 -20.40 -2.35
CA ASN A 54 4.16 -20.06 -3.32
C ASN A 54 4.00 -18.65 -3.87
N LYS A 55 2.77 -18.19 -4.14
CA LYS A 55 2.51 -16.84 -4.64
C LYS A 55 2.88 -15.79 -3.60
N VAL A 56 2.52 -16.02 -2.33
CA VAL A 56 2.90 -15.13 -1.22
C VAL A 56 4.41 -15.10 -1.01
N THR A 57 5.08 -16.26 -1.04
CA THR A 57 6.55 -16.34 -0.94
C THR A 57 7.22 -15.60 -2.10
N GLN A 58 6.75 -15.77 -3.34
CA GLN A 58 7.26 -15.05 -4.51
C GLN A 58 7.04 -13.54 -4.39
N MET A 59 5.89 -13.11 -3.86
CA MET A 59 5.63 -11.69 -3.60
C MET A 59 6.60 -11.13 -2.56
N CYS A 60 6.85 -11.86 -1.46
CA CYS A 60 7.82 -11.47 -0.44
C CYS A 60 9.25 -11.37 -1.02
N TYR A 61 9.62 -12.28 -1.92
CA TYR A 61 10.91 -12.21 -2.63
C TYR A 61 11.01 -10.94 -3.50
N LYS A 62 9.95 -10.61 -4.25
CA LYS A 62 9.86 -9.38 -5.05
C LYS A 62 9.90 -8.12 -4.19
N ALA A 63 9.31 -8.16 -2.99
CA ALA A 63 9.36 -7.06 -2.04
C ALA A 63 10.79 -6.73 -1.60
N GLN A 64 11.63 -7.77 -1.47
CA GLN A 64 13.06 -7.66 -1.15
C GLN A 64 13.91 -7.27 -2.37
N HIS A 65 13.55 -7.76 -3.56
CA HIS A 65 14.30 -7.59 -4.81
C HIS A 65 13.45 -6.87 -5.85
N LEU A 66 13.16 -5.59 -5.62
CA LEU A 66 12.25 -4.82 -6.47
C LEU A 66 12.78 -4.65 -7.90
N HIS A 67 14.09 -4.41 -8.04
CA HIS A 67 14.72 -4.31 -9.35
C HIS A 67 16.24 -4.50 -9.24
N ASP A 68 16.74 -5.65 -9.70
CA ASP A 68 18.17 -6.00 -9.61
C ASP A 68 19.06 -5.08 -10.45
N GLU A 69 18.51 -4.46 -11.51
CA GLU A 69 19.25 -3.53 -12.38
C GLU A 69 19.51 -2.15 -11.76
N PHE A 70 18.85 -1.80 -10.64
CA PHE A 70 18.98 -0.50 -9.99
C PHE A 70 19.54 -0.65 -8.56
N PRO A 71 20.87 -0.78 -8.41
CA PRO A 71 21.50 -0.89 -7.10
C PRO A 71 21.22 0.37 -6.25
N GLY A 72 20.76 0.15 -5.02
CA GLY A 72 20.46 1.23 -4.06
C GLY A 72 19.03 1.74 -4.06
N LEU A 73 18.09 1.02 -4.70
CA LEU A 73 16.66 1.24 -4.47
C LEU A 73 16.28 0.84 -3.04
N PRO A 74 15.43 1.63 -2.36
CA PRO A 74 14.87 1.19 -1.09
C PRO A 74 13.86 0.06 -1.30
N THR A 75 13.63 -0.72 -0.25
CA THR A 75 12.58 -1.74 -0.20
C THR A 75 11.19 -1.09 -0.11
N VAL A 76 10.15 -1.91 -0.25
CA VAL A 76 8.78 -1.50 0.12
C VAL A 76 8.64 -1.32 1.64
N ALA A 77 7.57 -0.65 2.07
CA ALA A 77 7.28 -0.46 3.49
C ALA A 77 6.84 -1.77 4.16
N ALA A 78 5.89 -2.45 3.54
CA ALA A 78 5.31 -3.68 4.03
C ALA A 78 4.82 -4.59 2.90
N VAL A 79 4.49 -5.82 3.26
CA VAL A 79 3.59 -6.68 2.48
C VAL A 79 2.24 -6.76 3.17
N CYS A 80 1.14 -6.80 2.42
CA CYS A 80 -0.20 -6.95 2.97
C CYS A 80 -0.85 -8.22 2.42
N VAL A 81 -1.28 -9.11 3.33
CA VAL A 81 -1.83 -10.44 3.00
C VAL A 81 -3.04 -10.78 3.86
N TYR A 82 -3.81 -11.80 3.47
CA TYR A 82 -4.83 -12.37 4.35
C TYR A 82 -4.21 -13.02 5.61
N PRO A 83 -4.95 -13.07 6.73
CA PRO A 83 -4.56 -13.68 8.00
C PRO A 83 -3.83 -15.03 7.91
N ASN A 84 -4.35 -15.92 7.07
CA ASN A 84 -3.85 -17.28 6.90
C ASN A 84 -2.43 -17.33 6.29
N PHE A 85 -1.97 -16.23 5.68
CA PHE A 85 -0.64 -16.13 5.07
C PHE A 85 0.36 -15.32 5.91
N VAL A 86 -0.05 -14.71 7.03
CA VAL A 86 0.83 -13.87 7.86
C VAL A 86 2.06 -14.64 8.32
N LYS A 87 1.88 -15.86 8.85
CA LYS A 87 2.99 -16.70 9.31
C LYS A 87 3.99 -17.02 8.19
N ILE A 88 3.51 -17.21 6.96
CA ILE A 88 4.36 -17.47 5.80
C ILE A 88 5.15 -16.22 5.44
N ALA A 89 4.47 -15.05 5.39
CA ALA A 89 5.10 -13.77 5.09
C ALA A 89 6.16 -13.39 6.13
N VAL A 90 5.86 -13.52 7.43
CA VAL A 90 6.80 -13.26 8.54
C VAL A 90 8.03 -14.18 8.43
N ASN A 91 7.83 -15.48 8.20
CA ASN A 91 8.95 -16.40 8.04
C ASN A 91 9.81 -16.09 6.81
N THR A 92 9.20 -15.61 5.72
CA THR A 92 9.92 -15.30 4.47
C THR A 92 10.67 -13.97 4.54
N LEU A 93 10.21 -13.04 5.39
CA LEU A 93 10.75 -11.69 5.54
C LEU A 93 11.56 -11.49 6.83
N MET A 94 11.86 -12.57 7.57
CA MET A 94 12.50 -12.49 8.90
C MET A 94 13.82 -11.71 8.91
N ASP A 95 14.62 -11.82 7.84
CA ASP A 95 15.91 -11.14 7.69
C ASP A 95 15.81 -9.79 6.94
N SER A 96 14.59 -9.29 6.72
CA SER A 96 14.31 -8.08 5.93
C SER A 96 13.73 -6.95 6.79
N PRO A 97 14.01 -5.67 6.45
CA PRO A 97 13.36 -4.53 7.12
C PRO A 97 11.88 -4.34 6.75
N ILE A 98 11.35 -5.17 5.83
CA ILE A 98 9.97 -5.07 5.31
C ILE A 98 8.97 -5.57 6.35
N LYS A 99 7.95 -4.77 6.63
CA LYS A 99 6.91 -5.13 7.62
C LYS A 99 5.89 -6.09 7.01
N VAL A 100 5.17 -6.81 7.88
CA VAL A 100 4.03 -7.63 7.47
C VAL A 100 2.75 -7.00 8.03
N ALA A 101 1.82 -6.70 7.14
CA ALA A 101 0.49 -6.23 7.43
C ALA A 101 -0.54 -7.30 7.03
N SER A 102 -1.70 -7.26 7.69
CA SER A 102 -2.80 -8.14 7.35
C SER A 102 -4.14 -7.45 7.51
N VAL A 103 -5.08 -7.82 6.64
CA VAL A 103 -6.48 -7.40 6.75
C VAL A 103 -7.23 -8.25 7.79
N ALA A 104 -8.29 -7.70 8.38
CA ALA A 104 -9.08 -8.37 9.42
C ALA A 104 -10.59 -8.32 9.12
N THR A 105 -11.41 -8.92 9.99
CA THR A 105 -12.87 -8.68 10.05
C THR A 105 -13.65 -8.95 8.77
N ALA A 106 -13.41 -10.11 8.14
CA ALA A 106 -14.04 -10.45 6.87
C ALA A 106 -13.87 -9.35 5.81
N PHE A 107 -12.67 -8.75 5.71
CA PHE A 107 -12.34 -7.91 4.58
C PHE A 107 -12.62 -8.68 3.26
N PRO A 108 -13.29 -8.08 2.26
CA PRO A 108 -13.70 -6.66 2.19
C PRO A 108 -15.10 -6.37 2.75
N SER A 109 -15.90 -7.38 3.12
CA SER A 109 -17.32 -7.21 3.49
C SER A 109 -17.54 -6.59 4.87
N GLY A 110 -16.58 -6.70 5.80
CA GLY A 110 -16.65 -6.05 7.12
C GLY A 110 -17.76 -6.61 8.03
N THR A 111 -18.29 -7.80 7.71
CA THR A 111 -19.50 -8.36 8.31
C THR A 111 -19.27 -9.10 9.62
N LEU A 112 -18.02 -9.15 10.12
CA LEU A 112 -17.67 -9.82 11.36
C LEU A 112 -17.12 -8.83 12.39
N PHE A 113 -17.46 -9.05 13.67
CA PHE A 113 -16.86 -8.33 14.79
C PHE A 113 -15.34 -8.54 14.82
N ILE A 114 -14.61 -7.52 15.30
CA ILE A 114 -13.14 -7.52 15.43
C ILE A 114 -12.69 -8.73 16.26
N ARG A 115 -12.19 -9.77 15.59
CA ARG A 115 -11.41 -10.82 16.24
C ARG A 115 -9.95 -10.42 16.18
N CYS A 116 -9.41 -10.00 17.32
CA CYS A 116 -7.96 -9.78 17.48
C CYS A 116 -7.12 -11.06 17.24
N GLU A 117 -7.75 -12.22 17.05
CA GLU A 117 -7.08 -13.46 16.66
C GLU A 117 -6.71 -13.48 15.17
N ASP A 118 -7.44 -12.74 14.32
CA ASP A 118 -7.24 -12.77 12.87
C ASP A 118 -5.85 -12.25 12.48
N CYS A 119 -5.27 -11.32 13.25
CA CYS A 119 -3.95 -10.74 12.95
C CYS A 119 -2.85 -11.20 13.92
N ARG A 120 -3.11 -12.17 14.82
CA ARG A 120 -2.14 -12.57 15.85
C ARG A 120 -1.24 -13.70 15.35
N HIS A 121 -0.14 -13.35 14.67
CA HIS A 121 0.97 -14.25 14.36
C HIS A 121 2.30 -13.48 14.33
#